data_AF-A0A7C5XYQ2-F1
#
_entry.id   AF-A0A7C5XYQ2-F1
#
_cell.length_a   1.000
_cell.length_b   1.000
_cell.length_c   1.000
_cell.angle_alpha   90.00
_cell.angle_beta   90.00
_cell.angle_gamma   90.00
#
_symmetry.space_group_name_H-M   'P 1'
#
loop_
_entity.id
_entity.type
_entity.pdbx_description
1 polymer ?
#
loop_
_entity_poly.entity_id
_entity_poly.type
_entity_poly.pdbx_seq_one_letter_code
_entity_poly.pdbx_strand_id
1 'polypeptide(L)'
;MIHERTGHRPFLILIACFLLGALLLPGRGDAASRRKGPYLILTGKPTSMTVLWQLDGTATCTLEWGTDRGYGLGRVRTTEHGDDHQHAHTIDGLEPGTLYFYRVSMDGRPYEGSFRTPPGP
;
A
#
# COMPACT_ATOMS: atom_id res chain seq x y z
N MET A 1 -22.55 -20.68 72.31
CA MET A 1 -21.79 -21.62 73.16
C MET A 1 -21.42 -22.80 72.27
N ILE A 2 -20.13 -22.93 71.93
CA ILE A 2 -19.38 -24.20 71.74
C ILE A 2 -19.86 -25.06 70.54
N HIS A 3 -19.07 -25.47 69.54
CA HIS A 3 -17.63 -25.52 69.36
C HIS A 3 -17.34 -25.80 67.87
N GLU A 4 -16.22 -25.29 67.37
CA GLU A 4 -15.60 -25.70 66.11
C GLU A 4 -15.30 -27.20 66.07
N ARG A 5 -15.33 -27.79 64.87
CA ARG A 5 -14.40 -28.88 64.51
C ARG A 5 -13.83 -28.69 63.10
N THR A 6 -12.54 -28.43 63.13
CA THR A 6 -11.52 -28.41 62.09
C THR A 6 -11.35 -29.77 61.39
N GLY A 7 -11.06 -29.78 60.08
CA GLY A 7 -10.67 -31.00 59.37
C GLY A 7 -10.22 -30.82 57.91
N HIS A 8 -8.90 -30.70 57.72
CA HIS A 8 -8.10 -31.19 56.57
C HIS A 8 -8.27 -30.61 55.13
N ARG A 9 -7.27 -29.75 54.80
CA ARG A 9 -6.51 -29.50 53.53
C ARG A 9 -6.49 -30.70 52.54
N PRO A 10 -6.07 -30.60 51.23
CA PRO A 10 -5.45 -29.50 50.47
C PRO A 10 -5.92 -29.36 48.98
N PHE A 11 -5.39 -28.34 48.28
CA PHE A 11 -5.03 -28.32 46.85
C PHE A 11 -5.99 -28.99 45.82
N LEU A 12 -6.77 -28.18 45.11
CA LEU A 12 -7.09 -28.46 43.71
C LEU A 12 -7.07 -27.16 42.91
N ILE A 13 -5.92 -26.93 42.27
CA ILE A 13 -5.78 -26.05 41.11
C ILE A 13 -6.66 -26.65 40.00
N LEU A 14 -7.82 -26.05 39.74
CA LEU A 14 -8.58 -26.36 38.53
C LEU A 14 -7.99 -25.51 37.39
N ILE A 15 -6.95 -26.05 36.72
CA ILE A 15 -6.61 -25.64 35.36
C ILE A 15 -7.74 -26.17 34.48
N ALA A 16 -8.67 -25.29 34.11
CA ALA A 16 -9.73 -25.60 33.16
C ALA A 16 -9.43 -24.89 31.83
N CYS A 17 -8.76 -25.65 30.96
CA CYS A 17 -8.83 -25.64 29.50
C CYS A 17 -8.80 -24.29 28.78
N PHE A 18 -7.61 -23.96 28.28
CA PHE A 18 -7.41 -23.23 27.04
C PHE A 18 -8.28 -23.83 25.91
N LEU A 19 -9.45 -23.26 25.66
CA LEU A 19 -10.07 -23.33 24.34
C LEU A 19 -9.67 -22.07 23.59
N LEU A 20 -8.39 -22.03 23.18
CA LEU A 20 -7.96 -21.13 22.13
C LEU A 20 -8.49 -21.71 20.83
N GLY A 21 -9.77 -21.51 20.57
CA GLY A 21 -10.35 -21.72 19.25
C GLY A 21 -9.55 -20.84 18.31
N ALA A 22 -8.74 -21.45 17.45
CA ALA A 22 -8.06 -20.76 16.38
C ALA A 22 -9.14 -20.14 15.48
N LEU A 23 -9.46 -18.87 15.74
CA LEU A 23 -10.16 -18.04 14.78
C LEU A 23 -9.22 -18.00 13.58
N LEU A 24 -9.55 -18.79 12.56
CA LEU A 24 -8.98 -18.66 11.22
C LEU A 24 -9.38 -17.27 10.74
N LEU A 25 -8.63 -16.26 11.19
CA LEU A 25 -8.59 -14.98 10.52
C LEU A 25 -8.30 -15.32 9.06
N PRO A 26 -9.14 -14.91 8.09
CA PRO A 26 -8.77 -15.09 6.70
C PRO A 26 -7.36 -14.55 6.57
N GLY A 27 -6.43 -15.40 6.10
CA GLY A 27 -5.05 -15.02 5.92
C GLY A 27 -5.08 -13.72 5.13
N ARG A 28 -4.64 -12.63 5.76
CA ARG A 28 -4.41 -11.39 5.04
C ARG A 28 -3.29 -11.77 4.10
N GLY A 29 -3.61 -12.05 2.83
CA GLY A 29 -2.58 -12.20 1.82
C GLY A 29 -1.68 -10.99 1.98
N ASP A 30 -0.40 -11.21 2.24
CA ASP A 30 0.52 -10.12 2.49
C ASP A 30 0.53 -9.26 1.21
N ALA A 31 -0.12 -8.10 1.31
CA ALA A 31 -0.06 -7.07 0.30
C ALA A 31 1.42 -6.80 0.02
N ALA A 32 1.81 -6.79 -1.25
CA ALA A 32 3.21 -6.62 -1.58
C ALA A 32 3.71 -5.32 -0.97
N SER A 33 4.74 -5.40 -0.12
CA SER A 33 5.30 -4.21 0.49
C SER A 33 6.01 -3.37 -0.58
N ARG A 34 6.05 -2.06 -0.34
CA ARG A 34 6.69 -1.12 -1.25
C ARG A 34 8.20 -1.12 -1.00
N ARG A 35 8.96 -1.70 -1.94
CA ARG A 35 10.43 -1.71 -1.96
C ARG A 35 11.01 -0.33 -2.25
N LYS A 36 10.50 0.33 -3.28
CA LYS A 36 10.84 1.72 -3.65
C LYS A 36 9.56 2.50 -3.89
N GLY A 37 9.47 3.69 -3.31
CA GLY A 37 8.34 4.58 -3.56
C GLY A 37 8.33 5.14 -4.98
N PRO A 38 7.20 5.74 -5.40
CA PRO A 38 7.12 6.43 -6.67
C PRO A 38 8.19 7.51 -6.79
N TYR A 39 8.93 7.49 -7.89
CA TYR A 39 9.84 8.54 -8.31
C TYR A 39 9.62 8.88 -9.78
N LEU A 40 10.10 10.05 -10.15
CA LEU A 40 9.82 10.70 -11.43
C LEU A 40 11.03 10.61 -12.34
N ILE A 41 10.79 10.35 -13.63
CA ILE A 41 11.82 10.35 -14.66
C ILE A 41 11.38 11.29 -15.77
N LEU A 42 12.23 12.29 -16.06
CA LEU A 42 12.05 13.17 -17.21
C LEU A 42 12.31 12.39 -18.50
N THR A 43 11.41 12.53 -19.47
CA THR A 43 11.47 11.86 -20.77
C THR A 43 12.27 12.65 -21.81
N GLY A 44 12.68 13.88 -21.47
CA GLY A 44 13.23 14.86 -22.41
C GLY A 44 12.16 15.62 -23.21
N LYS A 45 10.87 15.34 -23.02
CA LYS A 45 9.76 16.10 -23.62
C LYS A 45 9.04 16.92 -22.55
N PRO A 46 8.68 18.19 -22.81
CA PRO A 46 7.93 19.01 -21.85
C PRO A 46 6.48 18.56 -21.68
N THR A 47 6.03 17.59 -22.48
CA THR A 47 4.65 17.08 -22.51
C THR A 47 4.54 15.66 -21.96
N SER A 48 5.58 15.13 -21.31
CA SER A 48 5.47 13.82 -20.66
C SER A 48 6.33 13.64 -19.41
N MET A 49 5.91 12.69 -18.58
CA MET A 49 6.56 12.32 -17.31
C MET A 49 6.38 10.84 -17.05
N THR A 50 7.45 10.14 -16.70
CA THR A 50 7.37 8.74 -16.25
C THR A 50 7.32 8.67 -14.73
N VAL A 51 6.34 7.94 -14.20
CA VAL A 51 6.24 7.57 -12.78
C VAL A 51 6.70 6.11 -12.65
N LEU A 52 7.66 5.84 -11.77
CA LEU A 52 8.28 4.53 -11.58
C LEU A 52 8.32 4.17 -10.09
N TRP A 53 7.98 2.93 -9.76
CA TRP A 53 8.07 2.40 -8.40
C TRP A 53 8.35 0.90 -8.42
N GLN A 54 8.60 0.32 -7.24
CA GLN A 54 8.94 -1.09 -7.12
C GLN A 54 8.36 -1.68 -5.83
N LEU A 55 7.88 -2.91 -5.92
CA LEU A 55 7.36 -3.68 -4.79
C LEU A 55 8.29 -4.83 -4.42
N ASP A 56 8.04 -5.45 -3.27
CA ASP A 56 8.73 -6.68 -2.82
C ASP A 56 8.01 -7.95 -3.30
N GLY A 57 6.90 -7.81 -4.03
CA GLY A 57 6.08 -8.91 -4.54
C GLY A 57 5.06 -8.43 -5.57
N THR A 58 4.42 -9.40 -6.24
CA THR A 58 3.39 -9.11 -7.23
C THR A 58 2.15 -8.49 -6.58
N ALA A 59 1.81 -7.28 -7.01
CA ALA A 59 0.53 -6.66 -6.65
C ALA A 59 -0.05 -5.84 -7.79
N THR A 60 -1.35 -5.57 -7.68
CA THR A 60 -2.04 -4.67 -8.60
C THR A 60 -1.85 -3.23 -8.16
N CYS A 61 -1.30 -2.41 -9.06
CA CYS A 61 -1.18 -0.97 -8.84
C CYS A 61 -2.10 -0.20 -9.78
N THR A 62 -2.60 0.94 -9.31
CA THR A 62 -3.30 1.93 -10.12
C THR A 62 -2.60 3.28 -10.00
N LEU A 63 -2.28 3.91 -11.12
CA LEU A 63 -1.80 5.29 -11.19
C LEU A 63 -2.94 6.19 -11.69
N GLU A 64 -3.17 7.29 -11.00
CA GLU A 64 -4.13 8.34 -11.36
C GLU A 64 -3.43 9.70 -11.35
N TRP A 65 -3.84 10.64 -12.21
CA TRP A 65 -3.23 11.96 -12.29
C TRP A 65 -4.22 13.06 -12.68
N GLY A 66 -3.91 14.30 -12.30
CA GLY A 66 -4.74 15.47 -12.57
C GLY A 66 -4.01 16.78 -12.32
N THR A 67 -4.60 17.90 -12.70
CA THR A 67 -4.12 19.26 -12.34
C THR A 67 -4.51 19.67 -10.92
N ASP A 68 -5.30 18.84 -10.25
CA ASP A 68 -5.66 18.92 -8.83
C ASP A 68 -5.59 17.54 -8.16
N ARG A 69 -5.86 17.49 -6.85
CA ARG A 69 -5.88 16.25 -6.05
C ARG A 69 -7.14 15.39 -6.26
N GLY A 70 -8.00 15.75 -7.20
CA GLY A 70 -9.09 14.90 -7.68
C GLY A 70 -8.62 13.86 -8.70
N TYR A 71 -7.44 14.04 -9.30
CA TYR A 71 -6.82 13.11 -10.25
C TYR A 71 -7.71 12.76 -11.46
N GLY A 72 -8.51 13.72 -11.92
CA GLY A 72 -9.56 13.47 -12.91
C GLY A 72 -9.11 13.39 -14.37
N LEU A 73 -7.81 13.56 -14.68
CA LEU A 73 -7.33 13.59 -16.07
C LEU A 73 -7.00 12.21 -16.63
N GLY A 74 -6.61 11.26 -15.78
CA GLY A 74 -6.33 9.93 -16.26
C GLY A 74 -6.09 8.92 -15.16
N ARG A 75 -6.23 7.64 -15.55
CA ARG A 75 -6.12 6.47 -14.69
C ARG A 75 -5.61 5.29 -15.50
N VAL A 76 -4.67 4.54 -14.94
CA VAL A 76 -4.16 3.30 -15.52
C VAL A 76 -3.91 2.26 -14.43
N ARG A 77 -4.24 1.00 -14.71
CA ARG A 77 -3.78 -0.13 -13.91
C ARG A 77 -2.46 -0.61 -14.50
N THR A 78 -1.41 -0.67 -13.71
CA THR A 78 -0.09 -1.13 -14.19
C THR A 78 0.10 -2.62 -13.89
N THR A 79 0.81 -3.29 -14.79
CA THR A 79 1.39 -4.61 -14.56
C THR A 79 2.85 -4.45 -14.17
N GLU A 80 3.39 -5.43 -13.48
CA GLU A 80 4.82 -5.45 -13.17
C GLU A 80 5.65 -5.84 -14.39
N HIS A 81 6.93 -5.49 -14.36
CA HIS A 81 7.94 -5.87 -15.33
C HIS A 81 8.89 -6.87 -14.70
N GLY A 82 8.96 -8.07 -15.29
CA GLY A 82 9.84 -9.14 -14.84
C GLY A 82 9.52 -9.64 -13.44
N ASP A 83 10.51 -10.24 -12.80
CA ASP A 83 10.48 -10.77 -11.44
C ASP A 83 11.01 -9.79 -10.37
N ASP A 84 11.44 -8.59 -10.78
CA ASP A 84 11.86 -7.52 -9.86
C ASP A 84 10.69 -6.66 -9.36
N HIS A 85 9.44 -7.02 -9.74
CA HIS A 85 8.20 -6.37 -9.30
C HIS A 85 8.19 -4.84 -9.53
N GLN A 86 8.80 -4.42 -10.64
CA GLN A 86 8.90 -3.02 -11.02
C GLN A 86 7.67 -2.59 -11.82
N HIS A 87 7.18 -1.39 -11.56
CA HIS A 87 6.12 -0.77 -12.34
C HIS A 87 6.59 0.57 -12.89
N ALA A 88 6.14 0.89 -14.09
CA ALA A 88 6.35 2.20 -14.69
C ALA A 88 5.14 2.58 -15.55
N HIS A 89 4.87 3.88 -15.62
CA HIS A 89 3.97 4.42 -16.64
C HIS A 89 4.42 5.80 -17.06
N THR A 90 4.46 6.03 -18.37
CA THR A 90 4.68 7.35 -18.94
C THR A 90 3.34 8.01 -19.19
N ILE A 91 3.14 9.15 -18.54
CA ILE A 91 1.99 10.03 -18.80
C ILE A 91 2.40 10.96 -19.93
N ASP A 92 1.75 10.85 -21.08
CA ASP A 92 1.94 11.72 -22.24
C ASP A 92 0.78 12.73 -22.38
N GLY A 93 0.91 13.69 -23.30
CA GLY A 93 -0.13 14.68 -23.58
C GLY A 93 -0.30 15.74 -22.49
N LEU A 94 0.73 15.96 -21.69
CA LEU A 94 0.74 16.99 -20.64
C LEU A 94 1.00 18.37 -21.24
N GLU A 95 0.51 19.41 -20.57
CA GLU A 95 0.82 20.79 -20.91
C GLU A 95 2.20 21.18 -20.33
N PRO A 96 3.08 21.85 -21.10
CA PRO A 96 4.34 22.36 -20.58
C PRO A 96 4.17 23.35 -19.42
N GLY A 97 5.15 23.41 -18.52
CA GLY A 97 5.18 24.33 -17.37
C GLY A 97 4.06 24.14 -16.34
N THR A 98 3.28 23.06 -16.42
CA THR A 98 2.04 22.85 -15.68
C THR A 98 2.25 21.92 -14.49
N LEU A 99 1.59 22.23 -13.36
CA LEU A 99 1.61 21.41 -12.15
C LEU A 99 0.59 20.28 -12.29
N TYR A 100 1.05 19.06 -12.07
CA TYR A 100 0.22 17.87 -11.98
C TYR A 100 0.40 17.19 -10.62
N PHE A 101 -0.67 16.63 -10.12
CA PHE A 101 -0.71 15.73 -8.97
C PHE A 101 -0.92 14.31 -9.47
N TYR A 102 -0.35 13.34 -8.77
CA TYR A 102 -0.56 11.93 -9.05
C TYR A 102 -0.76 11.13 -7.76
N ARG A 103 -1.42 9.98 -7.91
CA ARG A 103 -1.61 8.98 -6.86
C ARG A 103 -1.34 7.60 -7.43
N VAL A 104 -0.42 6.87 -6.79
CA VAL A 104 -0.24 5.43 -7.00
C VAL A 104 -0.92 4.70 -5.86
N SER A 105 -1.94 3.91 -6.16
CA SER A 105 -2.61 3.03 -5.19
C SER A 105 -2.07 1.62 -5.31
N MET A 106 -1.50 1.11 -4.22
CA MET A 106 -0.93 -0.25 -4.11
C MET A 106 -1.69 -0.96 -2.98
N ASP A 107 -2.47 -2.00 -3.31
CA ASP A 107 -3.30 -2.74 -2.35
C ASP A 107 -4.14 -1.83 -1.43
N GLY A 108 -4.77 -0.82 -2.03
CA GLY A 108 -5.62 0.15 -1.33
C GLY A 108 -4.87 1.22 -0.53
N ARG A 109 -3.53 1.21 -0.52
CA ARG A 109 -2.71 2.25 0.11
C ARG A 109 -2.34 3.32 -0.92
N PRO A 110 -2.70 4.59 -0.70
CA PRO A 110 -2.34 5.67 -1.62
C PRO A 110 -0.92 6.17 -1.35
N TYR A 111 -0.18 6.42 -2.42
CA TYR A 111 1.10 7.14 -2.44
C TYR A 111 0.97 8.31 -3.40
N GLU A 112 0.96 9.51 -2.84
CA GLU A 112 0.66 10.74 -3.55
C GLU A 112 1.93 11.55 -3.81
N GLY A 113 1.92 12.30 -4.91
CA GLY A 113 2.98 13.23 -5.24
C GLY A 113 2.52 14.26 -6.25
N SER A 114 3.45 15.12 -6.65
CA SER A 114 3.21 16.12 -7.68
C SER A 114 4.49 16.39 -8.48
N PHE A 115 4.33 16.89 -9.70
CA PHE A 115 5.42 17.35 -10.52
C PHE A 115 5.00 18.53 -11.37
N ARG A 116 5.96 19.38 -11.74
CA ARG A 116 5.76 20.39 -12.77
C ARG A 116 6.46 19.93 -14.03
N THR A 117 5.76 19.93 -15.17
CA THR A 117 6.38 19.66 -16.45
C THR A 117 7.43 20.73 -16.79
N PRO A 118 8.48 20.38 -17.55
CA PRO A 118 9.40 21.39 -18.08
C PRO A 118 8.66 22.49 -18.84
N PRO A 119 9.18 23.73 -18.84
CA PRO A 119 8.66 24.79 -19.70
C PRO A 119 8.64 24.38 -21.18
N GLY A 120 7.76 25.01 -21.95
CA GLY A 120 7.78 24.88 -23.41
C GLY A 120 9.06 25.46 -24.02
N PRO A 121 9.39 25.08 -25.27
CA PRO A 121 10.49 25.69 -26.01
C PRO A 121 10.31 27.20 -26.21
#